data_AF-A0A2H9R9X3-F1
#
_entry.id   AF-A0A2H9R9X3-F1
#
_cell.length_a   1.000
_cell.length_b   1.000
_cell.length_c   1.000
_cell.angle_alpha   90.00
_cell.angle_beta   90.00
_cell.angle_gamma   90.00
#
_symmetry.space_group_name_H-M   'P 1'
#
loop_
_entity.id
_entity.type
_entity.pdbx_description
1 polymer ?
#
loop_
_entity_poly.entity_id
_entity_poly.type
_entity_poly.pdbx_seq_one_letter_code
_entity_poly.pdbx_strand_id
1 'polypeptide(L)'
;ELKTLLRNPRIGDNILYRVGQHDVYFIPVYTAGSGGVVAQLGTIAAVGAAFTGEYYVGLGDTQEKAFEAYLKKVSGVAGSSTSVNVDYIELGKTDRINIIKSSFTENKIEISEPTSIQIPLSFKEGEIFFFTENDRVDAQDFLKKFIDSFVKPRTDRVFMWQEDTNLNIGTIVVKDSIPEIHYVSIAIGN
;
A
#
# COMPACT_ATOMS: atom_id res chain seq x y z
N GLU A 1 14.16 -21.38 8.84
CA GLU A 1 14.11 -20.74 10.17
C GLU A 1 14.06 -19.24 10.01
N LEU A 2 13.00 -18.57 10.49
CA LEU A 2 12.97 -17.11 10.55
C LEU A 2 13.86 -16.63 11.69
N LYS A 3 14.94 -15.92 11.37
CA LYS A 3 15.77 -15.19 12.35
C LYS A 3 15.20 -13.78 12.52
N THR A 4 14.56 -13.53 13.66
CA THR A 4 14.19 -12.18 14.09
C THR A 4 15.45 -11.44 14.61
N LEU A 5 15.63 -10.19 14.17
CA LEU A 5 16.82 -9.36 14.43
C LEU A 5 16.91 -8.78 15.86
N LEU A 6 16.04 -9.20 16.78
CA LEU A 6 16.06 -8.75 18.17
C LEU A 6 16.49 -9.89 19.08
N ARG A 7 17.73 -9.85 19.55
CA ARG A 7 18.29 -10.84 20.49
C ARG A 7 17.72 -10.78 21.91
N ASN A 8 16.85 -9.80 22.20
CA ASN A 8 16.02 -9.75 23.40
C ASN A 8 14.87 -8.76 23.16
N PRO A 9 13.73 -9.18 22.58
CA PRO A 9 12.55 -8.33 22.58
C PRO A 9 12.09 -8.20 24.02
N ARG A 10 12.13 -6.99 24.59
CA ARG A 10 11.19 -6.68 25.67
C ARG A 10 9.82 -6.69 25.03
N ILE A 11 9.15 -7.84 25.10
CA ILE A 11 7.76 -7.98 24.72
C ILE A 11 7.01 -7.07 25.69
N GLY A 12 6.69 -5.85 25.26
CA GLY A 12 5.68 -5.06 25.94
C GLY A 12 4.43 -5.92 26.01
N ASP A 13 3.73 -5.90 27.15
CA ASP A 13 2.57 -6.75 27.41
C ASP A 13 1.62 -6.75 26.22
N ASN A 14 1.66 -7.81 25.40
CA ASN A 14 0.68 -8.03 24.35
C ASN A 14 -0.59 -8.47 25.07
N ILE A 15 -1.47 -7.52 25.34
CA ILE A 15 -2.70 -7.80 26.08
C ILE A 15 -3.61 -8.62 25.15
N LEU A 16 -3.65 -9.92 25.41
CA LEU A 16 -4.53 -10.88 24.76
C LEU A 16 -5.90 -10.83 25.44
N TYR A 17 -6.95 -10.57 24.66
CA TYR A 17 -8.31 -10.55 25.16
C TYR A 17 -9.06 -11.77 24.64
N ARG A 18 -9.75 -12.47 25.54
CA ARG A 18 -10.77 -13.45 25.16
C ARG A 18 -12.11 -12.73 25.11
N VAL A 19 -12.63 -12.52 23.90
CA VAL A 19 -13.96 -11.93 23.68
C VAL A 19 -14.86 -13.01 23.11
N GLY A 20 -15.82 -13.49 23.91
CA GLY A 20 -16.60 -14.67 23.57
C GLY A 20 -15.70 -15.90 23.40
N GLN A 21 -15.73 -16.53 22.22
CA GLN A 21 -14.89 -17.68 21.89
C GLN A 21 -13.58 -17.29 21.17
N HIS A 22 -13.34 -16.00 20.94
CA HIS A 22 -12.22 -15.52 20.13
C HIS A 22 -11.08 -14.97 20.99
N ASP A 23 -9.88 -15.45 20.74
CA ASP A 23 -8.64 -14.84 21.23
C ASP A 23 -8.22 -13.72 20.27
N VAL A 24 -8.18 -12.48 20.76
CA VAL A 24 -7.97 -11.29 19.92
C VAL A 24 -6.99 -10.30 20.55
N TYR A 25 -6.14 -9.71 19.70
CA TYR A 25 -5.31 -8.56 20.02
C TYR A 25 -5.96 -7.28 19.52
N PHE A 26 -6.04 -6.25 20.37
CA PHE A 26 -6.41 -4.90 19.96
C PHE A 26 -5.17 -4.04 19.83
N ILE A 27 -4.83 -3.63 18.60
CA ILE A 27 -3.62 -2.88 18.29
C ILE A 27 -4.02 -1.48 17.85
N PRO A 28 -3.71 -0.42 18.63
CA PRO A 28 -3.87 0.94 18.16
C PRO A 28 -2.87 1.22 17.05
N VAL A 29 -3.37 1.66 15.90
CA VAL A 29 -2.57 2.05 14.75
C VAL A 29 -2.46 3.58 14.75
N TYR A 30 -1.23 4.06 14.89
CA TYR A 30 -0.91 5.48 14.80
C TYR A 30 -0.38 5.76 13.40
N THR A 31 -1.10 6.58 12.63
CA THR A 31 -0.59 7.10 11.36
C THR A 31 0.20 8.37 11.67
N ALA A 32 1.49 8.35 11.34
CA ALA A 32 2.32 9.55 11.44
C ALA A 32 2.05 10.43 10.21
N GLY A 33 1.60 11.68 10.44
CA GLY A 33 1.63 12.70 9.40
C GLY A 33 3.06 13.01 8.99
N SER A 34 3.27 13.36 7.71
CA SER A 34 4.56 13.85 7.20
C SER A 34 4.96 15.12 7.97
N GLY A 35 5.83 14.96 8.97
CA GLY A 35 6.22 16.05 9.89
C GLY A 35 6.58 15.65 11.31
N GLY A 36 6.44 14.38 11.70
CA GLY A 36 7.00 13.88 12.96
C GLY A 36 6.27 14.29 14.24
N VAL A 37 5.06 14.84 14.14
CA VAL A 37 4.16 15.03 15.29
C VAL A 37 2.98 14.08 15.13
N VAL A 38 2.79 13.18 16.11
CA VAL A 38 1.69 12.21 16.15
C VAL A 38 0.40 12.96 16.45
N ALA A 39 -0.54 12.98 15.51
CA ALA A 39 -1.77 13.74 15.65
C ALA A 39 -3.01 12.95 15.20
N GLN A 40 -3.20 11.71 15.69
CA GLN A 40 -4.51 11.10 16.01
C GLN A 40 -4.34 9.60 16.29
N LEU A 41 -5.22 9.04 17.13
CA LEU A 41 -5.52 7.60 17.03
C LEU A 41 -6.08 7.38 15.62
N GLY A 42 -5.30 6.75 14.74
CA GLY A 42 -5.66 6.58 13.35
C GLY A 42 -6.75 5.54 13.16
N THR A 43 -6.64 4.39 13.86
CA THR A 43 -7.58 3.26 13.80
C THR A 43 -7.18 2.21 14.84
N ILE A 44 -8.10 1.35 15.29
CA ILE A 44 -7.81 0.16 16.11
C ILE A 44 -7.95 -1.09 15.23
N ALA A 45 -6.97 -1.98 15.32
CA ALA A 45 -7.02 -3.29 14.67
C ALA A 45 -7.39 -4.39 15.68
N ALA A 46 -8.33 -5.27 15.32
CA ALA A 46 -8.66 -6.50 16.02
C ALA A 46 -8.07 -7.68 15.25
N VAL A 47 -7.09 -8.37 15.81
CA VAL A 47 -6.36 -9.46 15.15
C VAL A 47 -6.60 -10.77 15.88
N GLY A 48 -7.07 -11.80 15.15
CA GLY A 48 -7.23 -13.14 15.71
C GLY A 48 -5.89 -13.77 16.11
N ALA A 49 -5.82 -14.37 17.29
CA ALA A 49 -4.61 -15.03 17.78
C ALA A 49 -4.41 -16.46 17.25
N ALA A 50 -5.47 -17.08 16.70
CA ALA A 50 -5.40 -18.40 16.09
C ALA A 50 -4.96 -18.28 14.62
N PHE A 51 -3.84 -18.91 14.27
CA PHE A 51 -3.36 -19.00 12.89
C PHE A 51 -3.95 -20.23 12.21
N THR A 52 -4.89 -20.02 11.28
CA THR A 52 -5.54 -21.08 10.49
C THR A 52 -5.08 -21.10 9.03
N GLY A 53 -4.02 -20.36 8.69
CA GLY A 53 -3.52 -20.17 7.32
C GLY A 53 -3.75 -18.77 6.75
N GLU A 54 -4.63 -17.97 7.36
CA GLU A 54 -4.89 -16.55 7.06
C GLU A 54 -4.93 -15.73 8.36
N TYR A 55 -4.50 -14.47 8.29
CA TYR A 55 -4.65 -13.53 9.42
C TYR A 55 -5.94 -12.73 9.27
N TYR A 56 -6.94 -13.03 10.10
CA TYR A 56 -8.16 -12.24 10.13
C TYR A 56 -7.94 -10.96 10.96
N VAL A 57 -8.00 -9.82 10.27
CA VAL A 57 -7.84 -8.48 10.84
C VAL A 57 -9.10 -7.64 10.59
N GLY A 58 -9.74 -7.18 11.65
CA GLY A 58 -10.79 -6.16 11.60
C GLY A 58 -10.23 -4.79 11.97
N LEU A 59 -10.68 -3.73 11.30
CA LEU A 59 -10.27 -2.35 11.58
C LEU A 59 -11.49 -1.52 12.02
N GLY A 60 -11.31 -0.60 12.95
CA GLY A 60 -12.35 0.34 13.34
C GLY A 60 -11.86 1.44 14.25
N ASP A 61 -12.59 2.57 14.29
CA ASP A 61 -12.26 3.70 15.16
C ASP A 61 -12.44 3.39 16.66
N THR A 62 -13.15 2.30 16.97
CA THR A 62 -13.34 1.77 18.32
C THR A 62 -13.04 0.27 18.35
N GLN A 63 -12.77 -0.26 19.54
CA GLN A 63 -12.50 -1.69 19.74
C GLN A 63 -13.69 -2.55 19.29
N GLU A 64 -14.92 -2.09 19.56
CA GLU A 64 -16.15 -2.78 19.18
C GLU A 64 -16.30 -2.87 17.67
N LYS A 65 -16.07 -1.76 16.95
CA LYS A 65 -16.12 -1.74 15.47
C LYS A 65 -15.05 -2.63 14.86
N ALA A 66 -13.84 -2.60 15.40
CA ALA A 66 -12.74 -3.44 14.96
C ALA A 66 -13.06 -4.94 15.17
N PHE A 67 -13.64 -5.29 16.33
CA PHE A 67 -14.02 -6.66 16.65
C PHE A 67 -15.21 -7.15 15.80
N GLU A 68 -16.20 -6.31 15.53
CA GLU A 68 -17.30 -6.63 14.61
C GLU A 68 -16.78 -6.93 13.20
N ALA A 69 -15.86 -6.09 12.69
CA ALA A 69 -15.21 -6.30 11.39
C ALA A 69 -14.40 -7.60 11.35
N TYR A 70 -13.73 -7.94 12.47
CA TYR A 70 -13.04 -9.22 12.64
C TYR A 70 -14.01 -10.40 12.57
N LEU A 71 -15.13 -10.36 13.31
CA LEU A 71 -16.12 -11.44 13.33
C LEU A 71 -16.75 -11.70 11.95
N LYS A 72 -17.02 -10.64 11.17
CA LYS A 72 -17.52 -10.76 9.79
C LYS A 72 -16.56 -11.55 8.89
N LYS A 73 -15.25 -11.35 9.05
CA LYS A 73 -14.22 -12.08 8.30
C LYS A 73 -14.12 -13.54 8.75
N VAL A 74 -14.19 -13.79 10.06
CA VAL A 74 -14.11 -15.16 10.62
C VAL A 74 -15.35 -16.00 10.31
N SER A 75 -16.54 -15.39 10.25
CA SER A 75 -17.80 -16.13 10.02
C SER A 75 -17.98 -16.62 8.59
N GLY A 76 -17.02 -16.38 7.67
CA GLY A 76 -17.12 -16.82 6.28
C GLY A 76 -18.33 -16.24 5.54
N VAL A 77 -18.97 -15.21 6.10
CA VAL A 77 -20.05 -14.48 5.43
C VAL A 77 -19.37 -13.62 4.38
N ALA A 78 -19.22 -14.20 3.18
CA ALA A 78 -19.00 -13.42 1.96
C ALA A 78 -19.99 -12.24 2.00
N GLY A 79 -19.44 -11.03 1.94
CA GLY A 79 -20.06 -9.79 2.40
C GLY A 79 -21.55 -9.65 2.10
N SER A 80 -22.39 -9.82 3.13
CA SER A 80 -23.59 -8.99 3.22
C SER A 80 -23.14 -7.62 3.71
N SER A 81 -23.05 -6.72 2.73
CA SER A 81 -23.13 -5.27 2.86
C SER A 81 -23.69 -4.82 4.22
N THR A 82 -22.82 -4.33 5.09
CA THR A 82 -23.26 -3.52 6.23
C THR A 82 -22.56 -2.18 6.13
N SER A 83 -23.32 -1.20 5.65
CA SER A 83 -23.06 0.24 5.79
C SER A 83 -21.60 0.66 5.67
N VAL A 84 -21.16 0.66 4.41
CA VAL A 84 -20.33 1.70 3.80
C VAL A 84 -20.34 2.95 4.69
N ASN A 85 -19.24 3.21 5.40
CA ASN A 85 -18.78 4.59 5.46
C ASN A 85 -18.56 4.92 3.99
N VAL A 86 -19.33 5.86 3.44
CA VAL A 86 -19.66 6.06 2.01
C VAL A 86 -18.42 6.12 1.08
N ASP A 87 -17.23 6.12 1.65
CA ASP A 87 -15.95 6.31 1.00
C ASP A 87 -15.01 5.08 1.00
N TYR A 88 -15.25 3.96 1.71
CA TYR A 88 -14.31 2.82 1.67
C TYR A 88 -14.67 1.77 0.60
N ILE A 89 -14.17 1.96 -0.62
CA ILE A 89 -14.22 0.97 -1.70
C ILE A 89 -12.81 0.38 -1.87
N GLU A 90 -12.65 -0.89 -1.48
CA GLU A 90 -11.41 -1.63 -1.73
C GLU A 90 -11.29 -1.95 -3.21
N LEU A 91 -10.17 -1.59 -3.84
CA LEU A 91 -9.92 -1.87 -5.25
C LEU A 91 -9.26 -3.24 -5.39
N GLY A 92 -9.48 -3.96 -6.48
CA GLY A 92 -8.68 -5.16 -6.77
C GLY A 92 -7.26 -4.77 -7.21
N LYS A 93 -6.26 -5.64 -7.00
CA LYS A 93 -4.88 -5.40 -7.48
C LYS A 93 -4.82 -5.08 -8.96
N THR A 94 -5.59 -5.80 -9.77
CA THR A 94 -5.70 -5.55 -11.21
C THR A 94 -6.30 -4.17 -11.51
N ASP A 95 -7.32 -3.75 -10.76
CA ASP A 95 -7.94 -2.44 -10.94
C ASP A 95 -6.96 -1.32 -10.60
N ARG A 96 -6.22 -1.48 -9.50
CA ARG A 96 -5.16 -0.54 -9.11
C ARG A 96 -4.10 -0.40 -10.20
N ILE A 97 -3.60 -1.51 -10.75
CA ILE A 97 -2.65 -1.50 -11.86
C ILE A 97 -3.25 -0.80 -13.08
N ASN A 98 -4.50 -1.09 -13.43
CA ASN A 98 -5.17 -0.46 -14.58
C ASN A 98 -5.32 1.05 -14.40
N ILE A 99 -5.69 1.52 -13.21
CA ILE A 99 -5.81 2.96 -12.89
C ILE A 99 -4.45 3.66 -13.00
N ILE A 100 -3.39 3.02 -12.49
CA ILE A 100 -2.03 3.52 -12.64
C ILE A 100 -1.66 3.60 -14.12
N LYS A 101 -1.89 2.53 -14.91
CA LYS A 101 -1.63 2.51 -16.36
C LYS A 101 -2.38 3.62 -17.10
N SER A 102 -3.67 3.81 -16.79
CA SER A 102 -4.51 4.85 -17.39
C SER A 102 -3.91 6.26 -17.22
N SER A 103 -3.31 6.54 -16.06
CA SER A 103 -2.66 7.83 -15.77
C SER A 103 -1.54 8.17 -16.76
N PHE A 104 -0.88 7.17 -17.35
CA PHE A 104 0.13 7.37 -18.40
C PHE A 104 -0.47 7.35 -19.80
N THR A 105 -1.34 6.38 -20.11
CA THR A 105 -1.90 6.24 -21.47
C THR A 105 -2.80 7.42 -21.85
N GLU A 106 -3.55 7.99 -20.89
CA GLU A 106 -4.36 9.21 -21.10
C GLU A 106 -3.48 10.44 -21.39
N ASN A 107 -2.25 10.44 -20.88
CA ASN A 107 -1.23 11.45 -21.18
C ASN A 107 -0.43 11.14 -22.45
N LYS A 108 -0.84 10.15 -23.26
CA LYS A 108 -0.15 9.67 -24.47
C LYS A 108 1.28 9.18 -24.21
N ILE A 109 1.50 8.61 -23.02
CA ILE A 109 2.80 8.03 -22.64
C ILE A 109 2.74 6.52 -22.85
N GLU A 110 3.70 5.98 -23.60
CA GLU A 110 3.87 4.55 -23.82
C GLU A 110 4.39 3.87 -22.55
N ILE A 111 3.77 2.74 -22.17
CA ILE A 111 4.24 1.90 -21.08
C ILE A 111 4.89 0.65 -21.66
N SER A 112 6.14 0.39 -21.28
CA SER A 112 6.86 -0.84 -21.62
C SER A 112 7.17 -1.66 -20.38
N GLU A 113 7.03 -2.98 -20.48
CA GLU A 113 7.30 -3.93 -19.39
C GLU A 113 8.56 -4.75 -19.73
N PRO A 114 9.77 -4.29 -19.37
CA PRO A 114 11.00 -4.99 -19.69
C PRO A 114 11.16 -6.25 -18.83
N THR A 115 11.88 -7.25 -19.35
CA THR A 115 12.24 -8.46 -18.60
C THR A 115 13.31 -8.21 -17.54
N SER A 116 14.17 -7.21 -17.75
CA SER A 116 15.19 -6.77 -16.80
C SER A 116 15.60 -5.33 -17.06
N ILE A 117 16.08 -4.64 -16.03
CA ILE A 117 16.60 -3.27 -16.10
C ILE A 117 18.03 -3.29 -15.54
N GLN A 118 18.99 -2.74 -16.31
CA GLN A 118 20.41 -2.67 -15.96
C GLN A 118 20.89 -1.25 -16.25
N ILE A 119 20.70 -0.33 -15.30
CA ILE A 119 21.07 1.09 -15.42
C ILE A 119 22.06 1.43 -14.31
N PRO A 120 23.19 2.09 -14.61
CA PRO A 120 24.25 2.33 -13.64
C PRO A 120 23.84 3.26 -12.50
N LEU A 121 22.86 4.15 -12.71
CA LEU A 121 22.34 5.07 -11.71
C LEU A 121 20.81 4.96 -11.62
N SER A 122 20.29 4.86 -10.40
CA SER A 122 18.85 4.75 -10.13
C SER A 122 18.45 5.73 -9.02
N PHE A 123 17.41 6.51 -9.27
CA PHE A 123 16.86 7.50 -8.35
C PHE A 123 15.38 7.22 -8.10
N LYS A 124 15.04 6.92 -6.84
CA LYS A 124 13.65 6.79 -6.39
C LYS A 124 13.12 8.18 -6.05
N GLU A 125 12.29 8.74 -6.92
CA GLU A 125 11.75 10.10 -6.81
C GLU A 125 10.57 10.19 -5.84
N GLY A 126 9.99 9.06 -5.46
CA GLY A 126 8.92 9.02 -4.48
C GLY A 126 8.30 7.65 -4.29
N GLU A 127 7.42 7.57 -3.28
CA GLU A 127 6.65 6.39 -2.95
C GLU A 127 5.25 6.77 -2.46
N ILE A 128 4.26 5.95 -2.81
CA ILE A 128 2.88 6.09 -2.33
C ILE A 128 2.22 4.72 -2.15
N PHE A 129 1.22 4.66 -1.30
CA PHE A 129 0.32 3.51 -1.18
C PHE A 129 -0.95 3.75 -1.99
N PHE A 130 -1.42 2.71 -2.67
CA PHE A 130 -2.72 2.76 -3.34
C PHE A 130 -3.41 1.44 -3.07
N PHE A 131 -4.43 1.43 -2.21
CA PHE A 131 -5.16 0.22 -1.84
C PHE A 131 -6.66 0.35 -2.08
N THR A 132 -7.18 1.57 -1.92
CA THR A 132 -8.60 1.89 -1.91
C THR A 132 -8.91 3.05 -2.84
N GLU A 133 -10.19 3.24 -3.15
CA GLU A 133 -10.64 4.37 -3.94
C GLU A 133 -10.34 5.72 -3.28
N ASN A 134 -10.24 5.78 -1.94
CA ASN A 134 -9.84 7.00 -1.23
C ASN A 134 -8.43 7.45 -1.55
N ASP A 135 -7.52 6.51 -1.82
CA ASP A 135 -6.14 6.83 -2.16
C ASP A 135 -6.00 7.26 -3.63
N ARG A 136 -7.07 7.13 -4.45
CA ARG A 136 -7.02 7.38 -5.89
C ARG A 136 -6.55 8.81 -6.19
N VAL A 137 -7.13 9.81 -5.52
CA VAL A 137 -6.84 11.22 -5.80
C VAL A 137 -5.36 11.50 -5.52
N ASP A 138 -4.86 11.07 -4.36
CA ASP A 138 -3.46 11.24 -3.98
C ASP A 138 -2.52 10.49 -4.93
N ALA A 139 -2.88 9.27 -5.33
CA ALA A 139 -2.11 8.47 -6.31
C ALA A 139 -2.06 9.15 -7.68
N GLN A 140 -3.18 9.69 -8.18
CA GLN A 140 -3.22 10.40 -9.45
C GLN A 140 -2.40 11.69 -9.41
N ASP A 141 -2.51 12.48 -8.34
CA ASP A 141 -1.72 13.69 -8.16
C ASP A 141 -0.22 13.40 -8.05
N PHE A 142 0.14 12.32 -7.34
CA PHE A 142 1.50 11.82 -7.25
C PHE A 142 2.07 11.43 -8.63
N LEU A 143 1.33 10.62 -9.39
CA LEU A 143 1.73 10.21 -10.75
C LEU A 143 1.82 11.40 -11.70
N LYS A 144 0.89 12.36 -11.60
CA LYS A 144 0.89 13.57 -12.41
C LYS A 144 2.16 14.40 -12.16
N LYS A 145 2.56 14.59 -10.89
CA LYS A 145 3.80 15.29 -10.54
C LYS A 145 5.02 14.61 -11.12
N PHE A 146 5.08 13.27 -11.06
CA PHE A 146 6.15 12.49 -11.67
C PHE A 146 6.19 12.66 -13.19
N ILE A 147 5.03 12.53 -13.86
CA ILE A 147 4.89 12.70 -15.31
C ILE A 147 5.38 14.08 -15.77
N ASP A 148 4.92 15.14 -15.10
CA ASP A 148 5.21 16.52 -15.50
C ASP A 148 6.67 16.91 -15.21
N SER A 149 7.29 16.34 -14.16
CA SER A 149 8.65 16.69 -13.74
C SER A 149 9.75 15.85 -14.39
N PHE A 150 9.50 14.55 -14.57
CA PHE A 150 10.51 13.58 -15.01
C PHE A 150 10.28 13.06 -16.42
N VAL A 151 9.03 12.75 -16.79
CA VAL A 151 8.70 12.05 -18.04
C VAL A 151 8.58 13.03 -19.22
N LYS A 152 7.50 13.84 -19.27
CA LYS A 152 7.19 14.72 -20.41
C LYS A 152 8.32 15.64 -20.86
N PRO A 153 9.17 16.19 -19.98
CA PRO A 153 10.27 17.04 -20.42
C PRO A 153 11.35 16.31 -21.23
N ARG A 154 11.36 14.96 -21.24
CA ARG A 154 12.48 14.15 -21.71
C ARG A 154 12.07 13.02 -22.64
N THR A 155 10.89 12.43 -22.45
CA THR A 155 10.41 11.29 -23.24
C THR A 155 8.89 11.14 -23.12
N ASP A 156 8.33 10.35 -24.03
CA ASP A 156 6.96 9.87 -24.08
C ASP A 156 6.84 8.39 -23.68
N ARG A 157 7.87 7.80 -23.07
CA ARG A 157 7.90 6.39 -22.67
C ARG A 157 8.32 6.20 -21.22
N VAL A 158 7.65 5.26 -20.55
CA VAL A 158 8.01 4.77 -19.21
C VAL A 158 8.18 3.25 -19.21
N PHE A 159 9.01 2.77 -18.29
CA PHE A 159 9.21 1.37 -17.98
C PHE A 159 8.46 1.04 -16.71
N MET A 160 7.71 -0.07 -16.72
CA MET A 160 7.00 -0.57 -15.56
C MET A 160 7.52 -1.95 -15.20
N TRP A 161 7.84 -2.16 -13.92
CA TRP A 161 8.27 -3.45 -13.39
C TRP A 161 7.72 -3.65 -11.99
N GLN A 162 7.60 -4.90 -11.57
CA GLN A 162 7.17 -5.24 -10.21
C GLN A 162 8.37 -5.74 -9.41
N GLU A 163 8.43 -5.29 -8.17
CA GLU A 163 9.37 -5.77 -7.17
C GLU A 163 8.60 -6.00 -5.88
N ASP A 164 8.56 -7.24 -5.41
CA ASP A 164 7.72 -7.70 -4.30
C ASP A 164 6.24 -7.29 -4.45
N THR A 165 5.75 -6.42 -3.57
CA THR A 165 4.38 -5.89 -3.56
C THR A 165 4.24 -4.52 -4.21
N ASN A 166 5.33 -4.00 -4.78
CA ASN A 166 5.39 -2.67 -5.33
C ASN A 166 5.40 -2.71 -6.86
N LEU A 167 4.64 -1.80 -7.45
CA LEU A 167 4.71 -1.47 -8.85
C LEU A 167 5.63 -0.27 -9.02
N ASN A 168 6.72 -0.45 -9.72
CA ASN A 168 7.66 0.61 -10.03
C ASN A 168 7.42 1.11 -11.46
N ILE A 169 7.45 2.43 -11.63
CA ILE A 169 7.35 3.08 -12.94
C ILE A 169 8.44 4.13 -13.05
N GLY A 170 9.24 4.04 -14.11
CA GLY A 170 10.41 4.88 -14.28
C GLY A 170 10.65 5.30 -15.72
N THR A 171 11.48 6.32 -15.87
CA THR A 171 11.95 6.82 -17.16
C THR A 171 13.47 6.89 -17.16
N ILE A 172 14.08 6.68 -18.33
CA ILE A 172 15.53 6.73 -18.48
C ILE A 172 15.92 8.06 -19.11
N VAL A 173 16.88 8.73 -18.48
CA VAL A 173 17.45 10.00 -18.91
C VAL A 173 18.94 9.80 -19.10
N VAL A 174 19.54 10.47 -20.08
CA VAL A 174 21.01 10.50 -20.21
C VAL A 174 21.48 11.89 -19.80
N LYS A 175 22.29 11.95 -18.76
CA LYS A 175 22.91 13.18 -18.25
C LYS A 175 24.42 12.99 -18.22
N ASP A 176 25.15 13.91 -18.84
CA ASP A 176 26.62 13.84 -18.95
C ASP A 176 27.12 12.48 -19.49
N SER A 177 26.38 11.92 -20.47
CA SER A 177 26.61 10.59 -21.07
C SER A 177 26.43 9.39 -20.13
N ILE A 178 25.86 9.59 -18.94
CA ILE A 178 25.51 8.53 -17.99
C ILE A 178 23.99 8.30 -18.03
N PRO A 179 23.53 7.05 -18.30
CA PRO A 179 22.12 6.73 -18.20
C PRO A 179 21.68 6.63 -16.73
N GLU A 180 20.60 7.33 -16.41
CA GLU A 180 19.99 7.44 -15.09
C GLU A 180 18.52 7.00 -15.21
N ILE A 181 18.05 6.10 -14.34
CA ILE A 181 16.62 5.80 -14.22
C ILE A 181 16.03 6.59 -13.05
N HIS A 182 15.02 7.40 -13.35
CA HIS A 182 14.22 8.11 -12.36
C HIS A 182 12.87 7.42 -12.25
N TYR A 183 12.50 6.96 -11.06
CA TYR A 183 11.31 6.14 -10.88
C TYR A 183 10.55 6.43 -9.61
N VAL A 184 9.27 6.11 -9.63
CA VAL A 184 8.39 6.10 -8.47
C VAL A 184 7.97 4.68 -8.15
N SER A 185 7.66 4.43 -6.87
CA SER A 185 7.19 3.14 -6.38
C SER A 185 5.79 3.28 -5.81
N ILE A 186 4.86 2.43 -6.25
CA ILE A 186 3.50 2.39 -5.74
C ILE A 186 3.30 1.04 -5.06
N ALA A 187 3.07 1.07 -3.75
CA ALA A 187 2.68 -0.12 -3.02
C ALA A 187 1.22 -0.45 -3.36
N ILE A 188 1.03 -1.55 -4.10
CA ILE A 188 -0.27 -1.99 -4.62
C ILE A 188 -0.80 -3.22 -3.90
N GLY A 189 -0.08 -3.75 -2.91
CA GLY A 189 -0.53 -4.87 -2.09
C GLY A 189 -0.68 -6.17 -2.87
N ASN A 190 -1.23 -7.19 -2.22
CA ASN A 190 -1.54 -8.47 -2.85
C ASN A 190 -2.86 -8.44 -3.61
#